data_AF-A9B0U9-F1
#
_entry.id   AF-A9B0U9-F1
#
_cell.length_a   1.000
_cell.length_b   1.000
_cell.length_c   1.000
_cell.angle_alpha   90.00
_cell.angle_beta   90.00
_cell.angle_gamma   90.00
#
_symmetry.space_group_name_H-M   'P 1'
#
loop_
_entity.id
_entity.type
_entity.pdbx_description
1 polymer ?
#
loop_
_entity_poly.entity_id
_entity_poly.type
_entity_poly.pdbx_seq_one_letter_code
_entity_poly.pdbx_strand_id
1 'polypeptide(L)'
;MKQLKCLMLAMLLIVPIRASTAASSYCFPELKAHCVEAPFDDYWRDNGGLPVFGYPITAKERYQAPDHGPTLSIQWTERQRLEHHSNLTGTPYEIQIGLLGKERLAQLNRELEPAARRPAADCLWFGETGHNVCNQDLGMGFKQYWESHGTTTAGLDSYGRSLQLFGLPLTSAQYEINADGDQVVTQWFERARFEWHPDNPDQFKVLLGRLGSELTGLEPVIEPEPIPGPNPPDK
;
A
#
# COMPACT_ATOMS: atom_id res chain seq x y z
N MET A 1 -33.00 -77.41 3.01
CA MET A 1 -32.03 -76.35 3.40
C MET A 1 -32.17 -75.18 2.44
N LYS A 2 -32.90 -74.11 2.83
CA LYS A 2 -33.08 -72.90 2.00
C LYS A 2 -32.11 -71.83 2.48
N GLN A 3 -31.16 -71.44 1.64
CA GLN A 3 -30.18 -70.38 1.91
C GLN A 3 -30.86 -69.01 1.80
N LEU A 4 -30.86 -68.25 2.90
CA LEU A 4 -31.36 -66.88 2.98
C LEU A 4 -30.21 -65.93 2.59
N LYS A 5 -30.32 -65.26 1.43
CA LYS A 5 -29.36 -64.23 1.01
C LYS A 5 -29.72 -62.90 1.66
N CYS A 6 -28.96 -62.47 2.67
CA CYS A 6 -28.97 -61.09 3.17
C CYS A 6 -28.38 -60.16 2.10
N LEU A 7 -29.19 -59.22 1.60
CA LEU A 7 -28.74 -58.12 0.75
C LEU A 7 -28.33 -56.97 1.69
N MET A 8 -27.02 -56.71 1.84
CA MET A 8 -26.52 -55.50 2.51
C MET A 8 -26.65 -54.31 1.55
N LEU A 9 -27.53 -53.37 1.88
CA LEU A 9 -27.65 -52.09 1.19
C LEU A 9 -26.61 -51.13 1.78
N ALA A 10 -25.49 -50.93 1.07
CA ALA A 10 -24.48 -49.96 1.47
C ALA A 10 -24.96 -48.54 1.14
N MET A 11 -25.25 -47.75 2.18
CA MET A 11 -25.63 -46.35 2.06
C MET A 11 -24.35 -45.51 1.86
N LEU A 12 -24.11 -45.02 0.63
CA LEU A 12 -23.00 -44.09 0.36
C LEU A 12 -23.30 -42.74 1.02
N LEU A 13 -22.54 -42.41 2.07
CA LEU A 13 -22.46 -41.07 2.63
C LEU A 13 -21.64 -40.19 1.67
N ILE A 14 -22.32 -39.31 0.94
CA ILE A 14 -21.68 -38.27 0.12
C ILE A 14 -21.21 -37.17 1.09
N VAL A 15 -19.92 -37.18 1.43
CA VAL A 15 -19.29 -36.08 2.18
C VAL A 15 -19.04 -34.93 1.20
N PRO A 16 -19.61 -33.72 1.41
CA PRO A 16 -19.32 -32.59 0.56
C PRO A 16 -17.87 -32.16 0.81
N ILE A 17 -17.01 -32.32 -0.19
CA ILE A 17 -15.66 -31.75 -0.18
C ILE A 17 -15.85 -30.24 -0.31
N ARG A 18 -15.64 -29.49 0.78
CA ARG A 18 -15.48 -28.04 0.67
C ARG A 18 -14.20 -27.79 -0.13
N ALA A 19 -14.34 -27.28 -1.34
CA ALA A 19 -13.20 -26.73 -2.08
C ALA A 19 -12.63 -25.58 -1.25
N SER A 20 -11.42 -25.78 -0.71
CA SER A 20 -10.67 -24.67 -0.14
C SER A 20 -10.22 -23.81 -1.30
N THR A 21 -10.77 -22.61 -1.46
CA THR A 21 -10.18 -21.61 -2.34
C THR A 21 -8.74 -21.41 -1.88
N ALA A 22 -7.77 -21.76 -2.71
CA ALA A 22 -6.37 -21.50 -2.42
C ALA A 22 -6.23 -19.99 -2.15
N ALA A 23 -5.61 -19.62 -1.02
CA ALA A 23 -5.28 -18.23 -0.78
C ALA A 23 -4.39 -17.75 -1.94
N SER A 24 -4.85 -16.75 -2.68
CA SER A 24 -4.05 -16.12 -3.72
C SER A 24 -2.97 -15.27 -3.05
N SER A 25 -1.76 -15.32 -3.60
CA SER A 25 -0.63 -14.48 -3.16
C SER A 25 0.07 -13.95 -4.39
N TYR A 26 0.44 -12.66 -4.36
CA TYR A 26 1.25 -12.04 -5.38
C TYR A 26 2.73 -12.07 -4.94
N CYS A 27 3.50 -12.97 -5.54
CA CYS A 27 4.91 -13.19 -5.23
C CYS A 27 5.81 -12.58 -6.30
N PHE A 28 7.01 -12.16 -5.89
CA PHE A 28 8.03 -11.60 -6.78
C PHE A 28 9.19 -12.59 -6.89
N PRO A 29 9.71 -12.88 -8.10
CA PRO A 29 10.82 -13.81 -8.25
C PRO A 29 12.11 -13.30 -7.61
N GLU A 30 12.26 -11.98 -7.45
CA GLU A 30 13.46 -11.37 -6.85
C GLU A 30 13.43 -11.35 -5.31
N LEU A 31 12.28 -11.63 -4.68
CA LEU A 31 12.14 -11.61 -3.21
C LEU A 31 12.29 -13.01 -2.61
N LYS A 32 13.00 -13.11 -1.48
CA LYS A 32 13.17 -14.39 -0.74
C LYS A 32 12.10 -14.66 0.30
N ALA A 33 11.49 -13.61 0.85
CA ALA A 33 10.82 -13.71 2.14
C ALA A 33 9.30 -13.60 2.07
N HIS A 34 8.78 -12.61 1.33
CA HIS A 34 7.38 -12.21 1.44
C HIS A 34 6.72 -12.06 0.07
N CYS A 35 5.46 -12.46 0.01
CA CYS A 35 4.53 -12.16 -1.06
C CYS A 35 3.46 -11.22 -0.51
N VAL A 36 2.74 -10.50 -1.36
CA VAL A 36 1.49 -9.85 -0.93
C VAL A 36 0.46 -10.96 -0.77
N GLU A 37 -0.06 -11.15 0.44
CA GLU A 37 -0.93 -12.29 0.77
C GLU A 37 -2.41 -11.91 0.71
N ALA A 38 -3.29 -12.84 0.33
CA ALA A 38 -4.73 -12.63 0.43
C ALA A 38 -5.16 -12.18 1.85
N PRO A 39 -6.13 -11.25 1.97
CA PRO A 39 -6.92 -10.66 0.88
C PRO A 39 -6.29 -9.42 0.22
N PHE A 40 -5.01 -9.14 0.49
CA PHE A 40 -4.37 -7.89 0.07
C PHE A 40 -3.84 -7.88 -1.36
N ASP A 41 -3.62 -9.04 -1.97
CA ASP A 41 -2.97 -9.19 -3.27
C ASP A 41 -3.75 -8.51 -4.40
N ASP A 42 -5.07 -8.68 -4.42
CA ASP A 42 -5.94 -8.00 -5.39
C ASP A 42 -5.97 -6.50 -5.15
N TYR A 43 -6.13 -6.07 -3.90
CA TYR A 43 -6.12 -4.65 -3.55
C TYR A 43 -4.79 -3.98 -3.95
N TRP A 44 -3.66 -4.60 -3.64
CA TRP A 44 -2.34 -4.07 -3.97
C TRP A 44 -2.18 -3.90 -5.49
N ARG A 45 -2.53 -4.94 -6.27
CA ARG A 45 -2.36 -4.94 -7.72
C ARG A 45 -3.27 -3.94 -8.42
N ASP A 46 -4.53 -3.87 -7.98
CA ASP A 46 -5.53 -3.06 -8.65
C ASP A 46 -5.39 -1.57 -8.29
N ASN A 47 -4.79 -1.24 -7.14
CA ASN A 47 -4.64 0.15 -6.67
C ASN A 47 -3.22 0.74 -6.88
N GLY A 48 -2.51 0.23 -7.89
CA GLY A 48 -1.26 0.84 -8.38
C GLY A 48 0.02 0.07 -8.07
N GLY A 49 -0.06 -1.06 -7.35
CA GLY A 49 1.03 -2.02 -7.20
C GLY A 49 2.34 -1.40 -6.69
N LEU A 50 3.45 -1.77 -7.35
CA LEU A 50 4.81 -1.44 -6.89
C LEU A 50 5.07 0.06 -6.78
N PRO A 51 4.70 0.92 -7.76
CA PRO A 51 4.85 2.37 -7.62
C PRO A 51 4.17 3.00 -6.40
N VAL A 52 3.04 2.44 -5.97
CA VAL A 52 2.22 3.02 -4.89
C VAL A 52 2.57 2.39 -3.53
N PHE A 53 2.62 1.07 -3.47
CA PHE A 53 2.77 0.35 -2.21
C PHE A 53 4.17 -0.21 -1.98
N GLY A 54 4.96 -0.41 -3.04
CA GLY A 54 6.24 -1.12 -2.95
C GLY A 54 6.11 -2.61 -2.67
N TYR A 55 7.26 -3.24 -2.43
CA TYR A 55 7.37 -4.65 -2.10
C TYR A 55 6.78 -4.97 -0.71
N PRO A 56 6.27 -6.20 -0.47
CA PRO A 56 5.95 -6.66 0.88
C PRO A 56 7.24 -6.78 1.71
N ILE A 57 7.21 -6.25 2.94
CA ILE A 57 8.35 -6.28 3.87
C ILE A 57 8.08 -7.15 5.11
N THR A 58 6.86 -7.68 5.24
CA THR A 58 6.45 -8.62 6.30
C THR A 58 5.53 -9.71 5.74
N ALA A 59 5.40 -10.81 6.47
CA ALA A 59 4.25 -11.69 6.31
C ALA A 59 2.99 -11.03 6.89
N LYS A 60 1.81 -11.49 6.48
CA LYS A 60 0.54 -11.04 7.07
C LYS A 60 0.50 -11.38 8.56
N GLU A 61 0.13 -10.40 9.38
CA GLU A 61 0.07 -10.53 10.83
C GLU A 61 -1.24 -9.99 11.42
N ARG A 62 -1.49 -10.29 12.71
CA ARG A 62 -2.60 -9.70 13.46
C ARG A 62 -2.10 -8.46 14.17
N TYR A 63 -2.84 -7.36 14.02
CA TYR A 63 -2.51 -6.09 14.60
C TYR A 63 -3.68 -5.55 15.39
N GLN A 64 -3.38 -4.95 16.55
CA GLN A 64 -4.33 -4.19 17.32
C GLN A 64 -3.74 -2.79 17.51
N ALA A 65 -4.51 -1.77 17.12
CA ALA A 65 -4.09 -0.40 17.28
C ALA A 65 -3.89 -0.05 18.78
N PRO A 66 -2.95 0.85 19.14
CA PRO A 66 -2.63 1.18 20.52
C PRO A 66 -3.81 1.74 21.34
N ASP A 67 -4.83 2.27 20.68
CA ASP A 67 -6.06 2.80 21.28
C ASP A 67 -7.10 1.72 21.62
N HIS A 68 -6.72 0.44 21.53
CA HIS A 68 -7.59 -0.73 21.70
C HIS A 68 -8.71 -0.82 20.66
N GLY A 69 -8.47 -0.33 19.45
CA GLY A 69 -9.32 -0.58 18.29
C GLY A 69 -9.51 -2.08 17.97
N PRO A 70 -10.34 -2.39 16.94
CA PRO A 70 -10.54 -3.77 16.51
C PRO A 70 -9.22 -4.42 16.11
N THR A 71 -9.07 -5.72 16.38
CA THR A 71 -7.95 -6.49 15.83
C THR A 71 -8.15 -6.64 14.32
N LEU A 72 -7.18 -6.17 13.55
CA LEU A 72 -7.12 -6.29 12.10
C LEU A 72 -6.14 -7.40 11.71
N SER A 73 -6.30 -7.96 10.52
CA SER A 73 -5.16 -8.55 9.82
C SER A 73 -4.49 -7.44 9.03
N ILE A 74 -3.17 -7.38 9.05
CA ILE A 74 -2.39 -6.38 8.32
C ILE A 74 -1.25 -7.02 7.55
N GLN A 75 -0.71 -6.30 6.58
CA GLN A 75 0.60 -6.60 6.01
C GLN A 75 1.33 -5.30 5.70
N TRP A 76 2.59 -5.21 6.08
CA TRP A 76 3.45 -4.08 5.72
C TRP A 76 4.08 -4.29 4.35
N THR A 77 4.04 -3.24 3.55
CA THR A 77 4.83 -3.05 2.33
C THR A 77 5.79 -1.88 2.55
N GLU A 78 6.72 -1.66 1.62
CA GLU A 78 7.72 -0.59 1.75
C GLU A 78 7.07 0.79 1.98
N ARG A 79 5.93 1.04 1.36
CA ARG A 79 5.29 2.36 1.36
C ARG A 79 4.00 2.42 2.16
N GLN A 80 3.41 1.29 2.57
CA GLN A 80 2.13 1.26 3.28
C GLN A 80 1.93 0.09 4.26
N ARG A 81 0.89 0.24 5.08
CA ARG A 81 0.28 -0.86 5.85
C ARG A 81 -1.09 -1.15 5.24
N LEU A 82 -1.25 -2.35 4.69
CA LEU A 82 -2.54 -2.84 4.19
C LEU A 82 -3.33 -3.41 5.37
N GLU A 83 -4.61 -3.07 5.48
CA GLU A 83 -5.45 -3.35 6.65
C GLU A 83 -6.75 -4.03 6.25
N HIS A 84 -7.02 -5.20 6.83
CA HIS A 84 -8.25 -5.96 6.58
C HIS A 84 -9.25 -5.75 7.72
N HIS A 85 -10.35 -5.10 7.40
CA HIS A 85 -11.48 -4.82 8.27
C HIS A 85 -12.57 -5.89 8.07
N SER A 86 -12.39 -7.04 8.72
CA SER A 86 -13.31 -8.19 8.61
C SER A 86 -14.78 -7.91 8.98
N ASN A 87 -15.06 -6.85 9.74
CA ASN A 87 -16.42 -6.39 10.03
C ASN A 87 -17.09 -5.65 8.85
N LEU A 88 -16.33 -5.35 7.80
CA LEU A 88 -16.77 -4.68 6.58
C LEU A 88 -16.74 -5.62 5.37
N THR A 89 -16.73 -6.94 5.60
CA THR A 89 -16.64 -7.93 4.52
C THR A 89 -17.72 -7.76 3.47
N GLY A 90 -17.31 -7.78 2.20
CA GLY A 90 -18.17 -7.57 1.04
C GLY A 90 -18.48 -6.10 0.74
N THR A 91 -17.91 -5.16 1.49
CA THR A 91 -18.01 -3.73 1.19
C THR A 91 -16.76 -3.21 0.48
N PRO A 92 -16.84 -2.07 -0.22
CA PRO A 92 -15.66 -1.43 -0.79
C PRO A 92 -14.63 -0.92 0.23
N TYR A 93 -14.90 -1.05 1.53
CA TYR A 93 -14.04 -0.61 2.63
C TYR A 93 -13.47 -1.79 3.45
N GLU A 94 -13.62 -3.02 2.95
CA GLU A 94 -13.05 -4.22 3.58
C GLU A 94 -11.53 -4.14 3.68
N ILE A 95 -10.86 -3.65 2.62
CA ILE A 95 -9.43 -3.38 2.61
C ILE A 95 -9.21 -1.88 2.63
N GLN A 96 -8.41 -1.43 3.59
CA GLN A 96 -7.99 -0.04 3.75
C GLN A 96 -6.47 0.02 3.93
N ILE A 97 -5.94 1.23 4.06
CA ILE A 97 -4.53 1.46 4.32
C ILE A 97 -4.36 2.42 5.50
N GLY A 98 -3.26 2.23 6.23
CA GLY A 98 -2.92 3.01 7.40
C GLY A 98 -2.71 4.50 7.10
N LEU A 99 -2.81 5.33 8.14
CA LEU A 99 -2.54 6.77 8.05
C LEU A 99 -1.05 7.05 8.23
N LEU A 100 -0.20 6.38 7.44
CA LEU A 100 1.24 6.33 7.74
C LEU A 100 1.94 7.68 7.67
N GLY A 101 1.45 8.62 6.86
CA GLY A 101 2.01 9.98 6.82
C GLY A 101 1.79 10.68 8.16
N LYS A 102 0.56 10.60 8.71
CA LYS A 102 0.24 11.11 10.04
C LYS A 102 1.01 10.39 11.15
N GLU A 103 1.07 9.05 11.11
CA GLU A 103 1.79 8.25 12.11
C GLU A 103 3.28 8.59 12.14
N ARG A 104 3.92 8.73 10.98
CA ARG A 104 5.34 9.06 10.88
C ARG A 104 5.64 10.48 11.34
N LEU A 105 4.81 11.48 10.99
CA LEU A 105 4.98 12.85 11.52
C LEU A 105 4.90 12.86 13.06
N ALA A 106 3.95 12.11 13.63
CA ALA A 106 3.83 11.97 15.08
C ALA A 106 5.06 11.29 15.71
N GLN A 107 5.57 10.21 15.11
CA GLN A 107 6.79 9.51 15.57
C GLN A 107 8.02 10.44 15.56
N LEU A 108 8.11 11.32 14.57
CA LEU A 108 9.19 12.32 14.45
C LEU A 108 9.00 13.53 15.37
N ASN A 109 7.93 13.57 16.19
CA ASN A 109 7.54 14.72 17.00
C ASN A 109 7.47 16.03 16.20
N ARG A 110 7.00 15.95 14.95
CA ARG A 110 6.82 17.13 14.11
C ARG A 110 5.48 17.77 14.41
N GLU A 111 5.51 19.05 14.78
CA GLU A 111 4.29 19.86 14.81
C GLU A 111 3.72 19.97 13.39
N LEU A 112 2.40 19.83 13.26
CA LEU A 112 1.75 20.08 11.97
C LEU A 112 1.91 21.56 11.62
N GLU A 113 2.44 21.82 10.43
CA GLU A 113 2.70 23.18 9.95
C GLU A 113 1.42 24.04 9.97
N PRO A 114 1.52 25.37 10.22
CA PRO A 114 0.36 26.23 10.11
C PRO A 114 -0.27 26.15 8.72
N ALA A 115 -1.59 25.98 8.68
CA ALA A 115 -2.36 26.07 7.45
C ALA A 115 -1.98 27.32 6.64
N ALA A 116 -1.95 27.22 5.30
CA ALA A 116 -1.75 28.37 4.41
C ALA A 116 -2.91 29.39 4.51
N ARG A 117 -4.03 28.99 5.13
CA ARG A 117 -5.27 29.75 5.43
C ARG A 117 -6.05 30.28 4.22
N ARG A 118 -5.49 30.26 3.01
CA ARG A 118 -6.17 30.67 1.77
C ARG A 118 -5.78 29.81 0.55
N PRO A 119 -6.70 29.66 -0.43
CA PRO A 119 -6.39 29.07 -1.73
C PRO A 119 -5.28 29.82 -2.46
N ALA A 120 -4.40 29.09 -3.13
CA ALA A 120 -3.39 29.61 -4.05
C ALA A 120 -3.84 29.40 -5.50
N ALA A 121 -3.40 30.29 -6.41
CA ALA A 121 -3.66 30.13 -7.83
C ALA A 121 -3.00 28.85 -8.36
N ASP A 122 -3.67 28.17 -9.29
CA ASP A 122 -3.26 26.93 -9.95
C ASP A 122 -3.00 25.71 -9.05
N CYS A 123 -3.36 25.77 -7.76
CA CYS A 123 -3.25 24.67 -6.80
C CYS A 123 -4.62 24.05 -6.46
N LEU A 124 -4.61 22.82 -5.96
CA LEU A 124 -5.75 22.26 -5.23
C LEU A 124 -5.81 22.88 -3.84
N TRP A 125 -7.01 23.29 -3.43
CA TRP A 125 -7.26 23.79 -2.07
C TRP A 125 -8.03 22.75 -1.25
N PHE A 126 -7.52 22.43 -0.07
CA PHE A 126 -8.16 21.56 0.91
C PHE A 126 -8.58 22.41 2.11
N GLY A 127 -9.87 22.73 2.20
CA GLY A 127 -10.40 23.62 3.24
C GLY A 127 -10.37 23.01 4.64
N GLU A 128 -10.42 21.68 4.71
CA GLU A 128 -10.43 20.88 5.93
C GLU A 128 -9.12 21.02 6.72
N THR A 129 -7.99 21.05 6.00
CA THR A 129 -6.66 21.19 6.60
C THR A 129 -6.05 22.56 6.34
N GLY A 130 -6.64 23.33 5.42
CA GLY A 130 -6.18 24.67 5.06
C GLY A 130 -4.87 24.68 4.27
N HIS A 131 -4.56 23.62 3.54
CA HIS A 131 -3.35 23.48 2.72
C HIS A 131 -3.64 23.48 1.22
N ASN A 132 -2.62 23.87 0.46
CA ASN A 132 -2.63 23.79 -1.00
C ASN A 132 -1.75 22.62 -1.45
N VAL A 133 -2.15 21.95 -2.54
CA VAL A 133 -1.30 21.01 -3.28
C VAL A 133 -1.09 21.57 -4.68
N CYS A 134 0.16 21.84 -5.03
CA CYS A 134 0.53 22.51 -6.27
C CYS A 134 1.40 21.59 -7.15
N ASN A 135 1.47 21.88 -8.44
CA ASN A 135 2.46 21.26 -9.32
C ASN A 135 3.84 21.91 -9.11
N GLN A 136 4.90 21.12 -9.19
CA GLN A 136 6.29 21.58 -9.02
C GLN A 136 6.89 22.08 -10.34
N ASP A 137 6.32 21.65 -11.47
CA ASP A 137 6.67 22.09 -12.82
C ASP A 137 5.40 22.38 -13.65
N LEU A 138 5.55 22.88 -14.89
CA LEU A 138 4.47 23.26 -15.78
C LEU A 138 3.49 22.11 -16.06
N GLY A 139 2.40 22.09 -15.28
CA GLY A 139 1.35 21.07 -15.39
C GLY A 139 1.72 19.72 -14.77
N MET A 140 2.83 19.61 -14.05
CA MET A 140 3.35 18.35 -13.52
C MET A 140 3.81 18.47 -12.07
N GLY A 141 3.43 17.49 -11.24
CA GLY A 141 3.79 17.45 -9.82
C GLY A 141 2.66 16.94 -8.95
N PHE A 142 2.66 17.34 -7.69
CA PHE A 142 1.80 16.77 -6.66
C PHE A 142 0.31 16.96 -6.93
N LYS A 143 -0.10 18.11 -7.48
CA LYS A 143 -1.50 18.34 -7.85
C LYS A 143 -1.96 17.34 -8.90
N GLN A 144 -1.25 17.28 -10.03
CA GLN A 144 -1.60 16.37 -11.12
C GLN A 144 -1.59 14.91 -10.63
N TYR A 145 -0.56 14.53 -9.88
CA TYR A 145 -0.43 13.18 -9.34
C TYR A 145 -1.60 12.82 -8.42
N TRP A 146 -1.99 13.73 -7.51
CA TRP A 146 -3.13 13.52 -6.62
C TRP A 146 -4.44 13.40 -7.40
N GLU A 147 -4.70 14.25 -8.40
CA GLU A 147 -5.92 14.22 -9.23
C GLU A 147 -6.01 12.96 -10.10
N SER A 148 -4.88 12.42 -10.56
CA SER A 148 -4.85 11.32 -11.53
C SER A 148 -4.69 9.93 -10.91
N HIS A 149 -4.33 9.84 -9.63
CA HIS A 149 -4.14 8.56 -8.93
C HIS A 149 -5.15 8.41 -7.80
N GLY A 150 -5.73 7.21 -7.69
CA GLY A 150 -6.67 6.88 -6.64
C GLY A 150 -6.99 5.40 -6.65
N THR A 151 -7.80 4.96 -5.70
CA THR A 151 -8.26 3.57 -5.63
C THR A 151 -9.22 3.20 -6.76
N THR A 152 -9.46 1.90 -6.97
CA THR A 152 -10.46 1.36 -7.90
C THR A 152 -11.83 1.15 -7.24
N THR A 153 -11.98 1.58 -5.99
CA THR A 153 -13.19 1.45 -5.17
C THR A 153 -14.45 1.90 -5.93
N ALA A 154 -15.42 1.00 -6.00
CA ALA A 154 -16.70 1.25 -6.65
C ALA A 154 -17.52 2.29 -5.89
N GLY A 155 -18.24 3.15 -6.61
CA GLY A 155 -19.13 4.17 -6.04
C GLY A 155 -18.43 5.46 -5.58
N LEU A 156 -17.10 5.53 -5.65
CA LEU A 156 -16.35 6.78 -5.44
C LEU A 156 -16.06 7.46 -6.78
N ASP A 157 -16.13 8.80 -6.79
CA ASP A 157 -15.59 9.62 -7.87
C ASP A 157 -14.05 9.68 -7.79
N SER A 158 -13.41 10.36 -8.75
CA SER A 158 -11.94 10.48 -8.78
C SER A 158 -11.40 11.12 -7.50
N TYR A 159 -12.04 12.19 -7.02
CA TYR A 159 -11.65 12.87 -5.79
C TYR A 159 -11.68 11.92 -4.58
N GLY A 160 -12.78 11.17 -4.40
CA GLY A 160 -12.92 10.20 -3.31
C GLY A 160 -11.90 9.07 -3.38
N ARG A 161 -11.55 8.62 -4.59
CA ARG A 161 -10.52 7.59 -4.82
C ARG A 161 -9.12 8.08 -4.48
N SER A 162 -8.77 9.31 -4.87
CA SER A 162 -7.51 9.96 -4.50
C SER A 162 -7.44 10.19 -3.00
N LEU A 163 -8.53 10.67 -2.40
CA LEU A 163 -8.63 10.86 -0.96
C LEU A 163 -8.48 9.53 -0.20
N GLN A 164 -9.06 8.44 -0.69
CA GLN A 164 -8.89 7.12 -0.07
C GLN A 164 -7.43 6.64 -0.13
N LEU A 165 -6.70 6.95 -1.20
CA LEU A 165 -5.32 6.51 -1.38
C LEU A 165 -4.29 7.39 -0.65
N PHE A 166 -4.45 8.71 -0.66
CA PHE A 166 -3.45 9.63 -0.13
C PHE A 166 -3.90 10.36 1.14
N GLY A 167 -5.20 10.58 1.28
CA GLY A 167 -5.78 11.39 2.35
C GLY A 167 -5.60 12.89 2.11
N LEU A 168 -5.92 13.67 3.14
CA LEU A 168 -5.78 15.13 3.12
C LEU A 168 -4.31 15.55 3.28
N PRO A 169 -3.87 16.67 2.69
CA PRO A 169 -2.55 17.23 2.94
C PRO A 169 -2.43 17.73 4.38
N LEU A 170 -1.32 17.40 5.04
CA LEU A 170 -1.01 17.77 6.42
C LEU A 170 0.05 18.87 6.54
N THR A 171 0.77 19.14 5.45
CA THR A 171 1.82 20.16 5.39
C THR A 171 1.72 20.96 4.10
N SER A 172 2.43 22.08 4.04
CA SER A 172 2.82 22.68 2.76
C SER A 172 3.97 21.89 2.13
N ALA A 173 4.17 22.03 0.82
CA ALA A 173 5.33 21.48 0.13
C ALA A 173 6.61 22.27 0.48
N GLN A 174 7.68 21.57 0.84
CA GLN A 174 8.98 22.17 1.22
C GLN A 174 10.14 21.23 0.93
N TYR A 175 11.37 21.73 0.88
CA TYR A 175 12.55 20.87 0.75
C TYR A 175 12.80 20.11 2.06
N GLU A 176 12.94 18.78 1.98
CA GLU A 176 13.32 17.90 3.09
C GLU A 176 14.43 16.93 2.62
N ILE A 177 15.12 16.33 3.58
CA ILE A 177 16.01 15.18 3.30
C ILE A 177 15.17 13.92 3.46
N ASN A 178 15.06 13.11 2.40
CA ASN A 178 14.30 11.87 2.44
C ASN A 178 15.11 10.73 3.13
N ALA A 179 14.52 9.53 3.21
CA ALA A 179 15.14 8.38 3.86
C ALA A 179 16.43 7.91 3.18
N ASP A 180 16.58 8.18 1.89
CA ASP A 180 17.76 7.81 1.09
C ASP A 180 18.89 8.87 1.17
N GLY A 181 18.62 10.02 1.83
CA GLY A 181 19.57 11.11 2.01
C GLY A 181 19.49 12.21 0.95
N ASP A 182 18.56 12.11 0.01
CA ASP A 182 18.37 13.09 -1.06
C ASP A 182 17.60 14.31 -0.57
N GLN A 183 17.96 15.50 -1.06
CA GLN A 183 17.20 16.71 -0.83
C GLN A 183 16.11 16.87 -1.89
N VAL A 184 14.85 16.67 -1.50
CA VAL A 184 13.69 16.65 -2.41
C VAL A 184 12.56 17.54 -1.90
N VAL A 185 11.78 18.13 -2.82
CA VAL A 185 10.53 18.79 -2.41
C VAL A 185 9.58 17.70 -1.92
N THR A 186 9.02 17.90 -0.74
CA THR A 186 8.23 16.93 0.00
C THR A 186 6.93 17.57 0.47
N GLN A 187 5.82 16.84 0.35
CA GLN A 187 4.56 17.19 0.99
C GLN A 187 3.95 15.96 1.66
N TRP A 188 3.52 16.13 2.91
CA TRP A 188 2.93 15.07 3.71
C TRP A 188 1.41 15.09 3.62
N PHE A 189 0.82 13.91 3.53
CA PHE A 189 -0.61 13.65 3.54
C PHE A 189 -0.95 12.69 4.68
N GLU A 190 -2.23 12.47 4.96
CA GLU A 190 -2.63 11.53 6.02
C GLU A 190 -2.09 10.13 5.79
N ARG A 191 -2.12 9.63 4.55
CA ARG A 191 -1.72 8.25 4.22
C ARG A 191 -0.37 8.17 3.53
N ALA A 192 0.11 9.24 2.90
CA ALA A 192 1.31 9.19 2.05
C ALA A 192 2.27 10.38 2.29
N ARG A 193 3.49 10.26 1.75
CA ARG A 193 4.44 11.37 1.57
C ARG A 193 4.80 11.43 0.09
N PHE A 194 4.58 12.58 -0.55
CA PHE A 194 4.97 12.78 -1.93
C PHE A 194 6.36 13.41 -1.98
N GLU A 195 7.19 12.93 -2.90
CA GLU A 195 8.55 13.41 -3.14
C GLU A 195 8.70 13.77 -4.61
N TRP A 196 9.27 14.95 -4.89
CA TRP A 196 9.54 15.44 -6.24
C TRP A 196 10.98 15.16 -6.66
N HIS A 197 11.12 14.48 -7.80
CA HIS A 197 12.38 14.00 -8.37
C HIS A 197 12.52 14.51 -9.81
N PRO A 198 12.95 15.76 -10.05
CA PRO A 198 12.88 16.40 -11.37
C PRO A 198 13.75 15.74 -12.45
N ASP A 199 14.80 15.04 -12.05
CA ASP A 199 15.75 14.40 -12.97
C ASP A 199 15.28 13.01 -13.43
N ASN A 200 14.19 12.48 -12.85
CA ASN A 200 13.60 11.22 -13.26
C ASN A 200 12.78 11.37 -14.55
N PRO A 201 12.53 10.26 -15.30
CA PRO A 201 11.51 10.25 -16.34
C PRO A 201 10.17 10.74 -15.80
N ASP A 202 9.37 11.43 -16.62
CA ASP A 202 8.14 12.13 -16.20
C ASP A 202 7.21 11.29 -15.30
N GLN A 203 7.01 10.02 -15.64
CA GLN A 203 6.17 9.07 -14.88
C GLN A 203 6.70 8.74 -13.47
N PHE A 204 7.94 9.08 -13.16
CA PHE A 204 8.64 8.81 -11.90
C PHE A 204 9.14 10.10 -11.22
N LYS A 205 8.67 11.27 -11.66
CA LYS A 205 9.00 12.55 -11.02
C LYS A 205 8.25 12.78 -9.72
N VAL A 206 7.12 12.11 -9.51
CA VAL A 206 6.47 12.03 -8.19
C VAL A 206 6.60 10.60 -7.69
N LEU A 207 7.31 10.44 -6.58
CA LEU A 207 7.46 9.16 -5.88
C LEU A 207 6.79 9.24 -4.51
N LEU A 208 6.36 8.09 -3.99
CA LEU A 208 5.86 7.97 -2.63
C LEU A 208 6.97 7.51 -1.69
N GLY A 209 7.11 8.21 -0.57
CA GLY A 209 8.06 7.87 0.48
C GLY A 209 7.81 6.47 1.05
N ARG A 210 8.90 5.82 1.48
CA ARG A 210 8.92 4.42 1.97
C ARG A 210 8.44 4.33 3.43
N LEU A 211 7.26 4.88 3.70
CA LEU A 211 6.75 5.07 5.06
C LEU A 211 6.57 3.76 5.85
N GLY A 212 6.25 2.65 5.17
CA GLY A 212 6.17 1.34 5.82
C GLY A 212 7.54 0.86 6.31
N SER A 213 8.57 0.98 5.47
CA SER A 213 9.96 0.70 5.86
C SER A 213 10.46 1.64 6.95
N GLU A 214 10.17 2.94 6.84
CA GLU A 214 10.59 3.94 7.85
C GLU A 214 9.97 3.74 9.24
N LEU A 215 8.71 3.28 9.30
CA LEU A 215 8.01 3.03 10.57
C LEU A 215 8.44 1.72 11.22
N THR A 216 8.71 0.69 10.42
CA THR A 216 9.05 -0.66 10.91
C THR A 216 10.56 -0.88 11.08
N GLY A 217 11.39 -0.13 10.34
CA GLY A 217 12.81 -0.39 10.19
C GLY A 217 13.13 -1.60 9.30
N LEU A 218 12.14 -2.12 8.56
CA LEU A 218 12.29 -3.30 7.71
C LEU A 218 12.44 -2.94 6.23
N GLU A 219 13.23 -3.75 5.54
CA GLU A 219 13.57 -3.59 4.12
C GLU A 219 13.20 -4.88 3.36
N PRO A 220 12.86 -4.81 2.06
CA PRO A 220 12.59 -6.00 1.27
C PRO A 220 13.85 -6.87 1.16
N VAL A 221 13.69 -8.18 1.35
CA VAL A 221 14.80 -9.15 1.25
C VAL A 221 14.93 -9.63 -0.19
N ILE A 222 15.80 -8.95 -0.95
CA ILE A 222 16.04 -9.18 -2.38
C ILE A 222 17.19 -10.19 -2.57
N GLU A 223 17.07 -11.12 -3.52
CA GLU A 223 18.21 -11.93 -3.97
C GLU A 223 19.23 -11.06 -4.71
N PRO A 224 20.52 -11.06 -4.33
CA PRO A 224 21.53 -10.59 -5.27
C PRO A 224 21.54 -11.51 -6.48
N GLU A 225 21.62 -10.95 -7.70
CA GLU A 225 21.82 -11.76 -8.90
C GLU A 225 23.02 -12.71 -8.69
N PRO A 226 22.96 -13.96 -9.18
CA PRO A 226 24.13 -14.82 -9.17
C PRO A 226 25.24 -14.12 -9.92
N ILE A 227 26.38 -13.85 -9.24
CA ILE A 227 27.58 -13.36 -9.92
C ILE A 227 27.91 -14.41 -11.00
N PRO A 228 27.96 -14.05 -12.30
CA PRO A 228 28.37 -14.98 -13.33
C PRO A 228 29.72 -15.55 -12.93
N GLY A 229 29.78 -16.86 -12.71
CA GLY A 229 31.03 -17.54 -12.42
C GLY A 229 32.04 -17.25 -13.53
N PRO A 230 33.35 -17.23 -13.24
CA PRO A 230 34.35 -17.09 -14.29
C PRO A 230 34.07 -18.14 -15.36
N ASN A 231 34.00 -17.71 -16.62
CA ASN A 231 33.86 -18.63 -17.74
C ASN A 231 34.93 -19.72 -17.61
N PRO A 232 34.58 -21.02 -17.75
CA PRO A 232 35.57 -22.06 -17.77
C PRO A 232 36.59 -21.75 -18.88
N PRO A 233 37.90 -21.94 -18.64
CA PRO A 233 38.89 -21.70 -19.68
C PRO A 233 38.54 -22.54 -20.90
N ASP A 234 38.49 -21.89 -22.07
CA ASP A 234 38.28 -22.54 -23.37
C ASP A 234 39.25 -23.72 -23.49
N LYS A 235 38.71 -24.91 -23.76
CA LYS A 235 39.49 -26.14 -24.01
C LYS A 235 39.77 -26.31 -25.49
#